data_AF-A0A8H7RCI7-F1
#
_entry.id   AF-A0A8H7RCI7-F1
#
_cell.length_a   1.000
_cell.length_b   1.000
_cell.length_c   1.000
_cell.angle_alpha   90.00
_cell.angle_beta   90.00
_cell.angle_gamma   90.00
#
_symmetry.space_group_name_H-M   'P 1'
#
loop_
_entity.id
_entity.type
_entity.pdbx_description
1 polymer ?
#
loop_
_entity_poly.entity_id
_entity_poly.type
_entity_poly.pdbx_seq_one_letter_code
_entity_poly.pdbx_strand_id
1 'polypeptide(L)'
;MYPNVGLSTLSWYKRKFLGDSTSPKDGKQNKISTQTRNYIAKNIQNGSFNSSKGVQSYLLNFGVEISLRGIRYLLKSEGFKAKRKVKVNFVNAINKRKRIVWDKRHQHYTADDWRKWGFLTRPESICGAQMENPTTGRMLPLSYCLTR
;
A
#
# COMPACT_ATOMS: atom_id res chain seq x y z
N MET A 1 60.48 -2.18 -7.37
CA MET A 1 60.13 -2.89 -6.12
C MET A 1 59.73 -1.82 -5.10
N TYR A 2 58.54 -1.85 -4.50
CA TYR A 2 58.08 -0.78 -3.60
C TYR A 2 58.61 -1.04 -2.17
N PRO A 3 59.54 -0.21 -1.65
CA PRO A 3 60.37 -0.58 -0.49
C PRO A 3 59.63 -0.61 0.86
N ASN A 4 58.41 -0.06 0.95
CA ASN A 4 57.64 0.05 2.20
C ASN A 4 56.27 -0.65 2.18
N VAL A 5 56.04 -1.54 1.21
CA VAL A 5 54.74 -2.22 1.06
C VAL A 5 54.95 -3.71 1.17
N GLY A 6 54.28 -4.34 2.14
CA GLY A 6 54.31 -5.78 2.32
C GLY A 6 53.79 -6.52 1.07
N LEU A 7 54.38 -7.68 0.78
CA LEU A 7 53.96 -8.55 -0.33
C LEU A 7 52.48 -8.95 -0.24
N SER A 8 51.94 -9.09 0.98
CA SER A 8 50.52 -9.33 1.25
C SER A 8 49.63 -8.19 0.75
N THR A 9 50.06 -6.95 0.95
CA THR A 9 49.37 -5.74 0.49
C THR A 9 49.39 -5.63 -1.03
N LEU A 10 50.54 -5.93 -1.66
CA LEU A 10 50.65 -5.99 -3.12
C LEU A 10 49.78 -7.12 -3.71
N SER A 11 49.72 -8.29 -3.08
CA SER A 11 48.84 -9.40 -3.47
C SER A 11 47.36 -9.03 -3.34
N TRP A 12 46.97 -8.32 -2.27
CA TRP A 12 45.62 -7.80 -2.11
C TRP A 12 45.28 -6.76 -3.18
N TYR A 13 46.19 -5.83 -3.46
CA TYR A 13 46.03 -4.83 -4.52
C TYR A 13 45.88 -5.51 -5.89
N LYS A 14 46.70 -6.52 -6.17
CA LYS A 14 46.60 -7.34 -7.38
C LYS A 14 45.23 -8.02 -7.47
N ARG A 15 44.75 -8.63 -6.39
CA ARG A 15 43.41 -9.27 -6.36
C ARG A 15 42.27 -8.27 -6.56
N LYS A 16 42.38 -7.08 -5.96
CA LYS A 16 41.34 -6.04 -5.99
C LYS A 16 41.25 -5.33 -7.34
N PHE A 17 42.39 -5.06 -7.98
CA PHE A 17 42.45 -4.21 -9.18
C PHE A 17 42.83 -4.96 -10.46
N LEU A 18 43.57 -6.06 -10.36
CA LEU A 18 44.03 -6.86 -11.51
C LEU A 18 43.21 -8.15 -11.71
N GLY A 19 42.17 -8.37 -10.88
CA GLY A 19 41.03 -9.20 -11.23
C GLY A 19 41.34 -10.68 -11.37
N ASP A 20 41.60 -11.36 -10.24
CA ASP A 20 41.18 -12.75 -10.12
C ASP A 20 39.76 -12.70 -9.54
N SER A 21 38.74 -13.00 -10.37
CA SER A 21 37.32 -12.96 -9.99
C SER A 21 37.02 -14.03 -8.94
N THR A 22 37.40 -13.79 -7.69
CA THR A 22 36.96 -14.61 -6.58
C THR A 22 35.46 -14.40 -6.42
N SER A 23 34.68 -15.46 -6.58
CA SER A 23 33.23 -15.43 -6.32
C SER A 23 32.97 -14.73 -4.98
N PRO A 24 31.96 -13.84 -4.88
CA PRO A 24 31.59 -13.25 -3.61
C PRO A 24 31.37 -14.36 -2.58
N LYS A 25 31.85 -14.13 -1.36
CA LYS A 25 31.65 -15.08 -0.26
C LYS A 25 30.16 -15.34 -0.10
N ASP A 26 29.79 -16.62 -0.05
CA ASP A 26 28.42 -16.99 0.19
C ASP A 26 27.92 -16.39 1.50
N GLY A 27 26.80 -15.69 1.40
CA GLY A 27 26.15 -15.09 2.55
C GLY A 27 25.51 -16.13 3.45
N LYS A 28 24.87 -15.64 4.52
CA LYS A 28 24.06 -16.49 5.39
C LYS A 28 22.93 -17.14 4.59
N GLN A 29 22.86 -18.48 4.68
CA GLN A 29 21.79 -19.26 4.06
C GLN A 29 20.42 -18.84 4.61
N ASN A 30 19.44 -18.80 3.71
CA ASN A 30 18.08 -18.42 4.05
C ASN A 30 17.37 -19.54 4.83
N LYS A 31 16.60 -19.16 5.86
CA LYS A 31 15.78 -20.12 6.63
C LYS A 31 14.65 -20.78 5.83
N ILE A 32 14.22 -20.15 4.73
CA ILE A 32 13.12 -20.62 3.88
C ILE A 32 13.67 -20.88 2.48
N SER A 33 13.33 -22.03 1.92
CA SER A 33 13.66 -22.38 0.54
C SER A 33 12.89 -21.52 -0.46
N THR A 34 13.44 -21.38 -1.67
CA THR A 34 12.79 -20.63 -2.76
C THR A 34 11.43 -21.24 -3.15
N GLN A 35 11.29 -22.57 -3.05
CA GLN A 35 10.03 -23.26 -3.34
C GLN A 35 8.92 -22.84 -2.36
N THR A 36 9.22 -22.85 -1.06
CA THR A 36 8.25 -22.45 -0.02
C THR A 36 7.85 -20.98 -0.17
N ARG A 37 8.80 -20.11 -0.55
CA ARG A 37 8.51 -18.69 -0.87
C ARG A 37 7.52 -18.55 -2.01
N ASN A 38 7.78 -19.22 -3.13
CA ASN A 38 6.91 -19.21 -4.30
C ASN A 38 5.51 -19.73 -3.97
N TYR A 39 5.43 -20.78 -3.13
CA TYR A 39 4.16 -21.31 -2.66
C TYR A 39 3.39 -20.29 -1.81
N ILE A 40 4.05 -19.63 -0.86
CA ILE A 40 3.43 -18.58 -0.04
C ILE A 40 2.94 -17.43 -0.92
N ALA A 41 3.75 -17.00 -1.89
CA ALA A 41 3.39 -15.93 -2.82
C ALA A 41 2.12 -16.27 -3.61
N LYS A 42 2.02 -17.49 -4.17
CA LYS A 42 0.82 -17.97 -4.86
C LYS A 42 -0.41 -17.99 -3.95
N ASN A 43 -0.27 -18.47 -2.72
CA ASN A 43 -1.39 -18.52 -1.78
C ASN A 43 -1.88 -17.13 -1.35
N ILE A 44 -0.99 -16.13 -1.32
CA ILE A 44 -1.38 -14.73 -1.09
C ILE A 44 -2.12 -14.17 -2.29
N GLN A 45 -1.66 -14.45 -3.52
CA GLN A 45 -2.34 -14.04 -4.74
C GLN A 45 -3.74 -14.65 -4.86
N ASN A 46 -3.89 -15.92 -4.48
CA ASN A 46 -5.16 -16.63 -4.46
C ASN A 46 -6.10 -16.18 -3.31
N GLY A 47 -5.61 -15.36 -2.37
CA GLY A 47 -6.38 -14.88 -1.22
C GLY A 47 -6.53 -15.88 -0.07
N SER A 48 -5.76 -16.98 -0.06
CA SER A 48 -5.76 -17.95 1.05
C SER A 48 -5.09 -17.37 2.30
N PHE A 49 -4.06 -16.52 2.13
CA PHE A 49 -3.39 -15.84 3.24
C PHE A 49 -3.69 -14.33 3.24
N ASN A 50 -4.53 -13.90 4.17
CA ASN A 50 -4.95 -12.50 4.28
C ASN A 50 -3.96 -11.60 5.02
N SER A 51 -3.00 -12.18 5.77
CA SER A 51 -2.10 -11.42 6.64
C SER A 51 -0.77 -12.14 6.86
N SER A 52 0.28 -11.37 7.16
CA SER A 52 1.59 -11.90 7.57
C SER A 52 1.50 -12.81 8.80
N LYS A 53 0.51 -12.58 9.68
CA LYS A 53 0.25 -13.47 10.82
C LYS A 53 -0.23 -14.86 10.36
N GLY A 54 -1.09 -14.92 9.34
CA GLY A 54 -1.55 -16.19 8.78
C GLY A 54 -0.41 -16.99 8.16
N VAL A 55 0.50 -16.31 7.47
CA VAL A 55 1.74 -16.92 6.96
C VAL A 55 2.63 -17.42 8.10
N GLN A 56 2.70 -16.68 9.21
CA GLN A 56 3.47 -17.11 10.38
C GLN A 56 2.92 -18.38 11.00
N SER A 57 1.60 -18.43 11.24
CA SER A 57 0.95 -19.61 11.78
C SER A 57 1.13 -20.82 10.87
N TYR A 58 1.04 -20.63 9.55
CA TYR A 58 1.35 -21.67 8.57
C TYR A 58 2.79 -22.18 8.75
N LEU A 59 3.79 -21.30 8.71
CA LEU A 59 5.19 -21.70 8.84
C LEU A 59 5.52 -22.37 10.17
N LEU A 60 4.90 -21.91 11.27
CA LEU A 60 5.02 -22.54 12.58
C LEU A 60 4.49 -23.98 12.58
N ASN A 61 3.36 -24.23 11.91
CA ASN A 61 2.82 -25.60 11.78
C ASN A 61 3.75 -26.54 11.00
N PHE A 62 4.59 -26.00 10.11
CA PHE A 62 5.64 -26.74 9.39
C PHE A 62 6.99 -26.76 10.13
N GLY A 63 7.05 -26.28 11.38
CA GLY A 63 8.27 -26.29 12.21
C GLY A 63 9.26 -25.16 11.90
N VAL A 64 8.86 -24.15 11.13
CA VAL A 64 9.72 -23.04 10.73
C VAL A 64 9.43 -21.80 11.57
N GLU A 65 10.25 -21.57 12.60
CA GLU A 65 10.12 -20.41 13.47
C GLU A 65 10.75 -19.14 12.87
N ILE A 66 9.87 -18.21 12.50
CA ILE A 66 10.26 -16.91 11.94
C ILE A 66 9.46 -15.80 12.62
N SER A 67 10.15 -14.72 12.95
CA SER A 67 9.52 -13.53 13.50
C SER A 67 8.61 -12.85 12.48
N LEU A 68 7.56 -12.16 12.95
CA LEU A 68 6.69 -11.37 12.08
C LEU A 68 7.45 -10.37 11.21
N ARG A 69 8.53 -9.79 11.74
CA ARG A 69 9.41 -8.89 10.98
C ARG A 69 10.08 -9.63 9.82
N GLY A 70 10.59 -10.83 10.05
CA GLY A 70 11.18 -11.69 9.00
C GLY A 70 10.18 -12.00 7.89
N ILE A 71 8.93 -12.31 8.25
CA ILE A 71 7.87 -12.56 7.27
C ILE A 71 7.53 -11.29 6.47
N ARG A 72 7.47 -10.12 7.11
CA ARG A 72 7.25 -8.86 6.36
C ARG A 72 8.38 -8.61 5.34
N TYR A 73 9.63 -8.89 5.69
CA TYR A 73 10.75 -8.79 4.75
C TYR A 73 10.64 -9.80 3.62
N LEU A 74 10.27 -11.05 3.94
CA LEU A 74 10.00 -12.09 2.94
C LEU A 74 8.94 -11.62 1.92
N LEU A 75 7.82 -11.11 2.41
CA LEU A 75 6.75 -10.63 1.53
C LEU A 75 7.20 -9.42 0.70
N LYS A 76 8.00 -8.53 1.28
CA LYS A 76 8.57 -7.38 0.57
C LYS A 76 9.57 -7.83 -0.53
N SER A 77 10.38 -8.86 -0.28
CA SER A 77 11.32 -9.38 -1.29
C SER A 77 10.60 -10.06 -2.45
N GLU A 78 9.45 -10.69 -2.19
CA GLU A 78 8.56 -11.23 -3.23
C GLU A 78 7.74 -10.13 -3.97
N GLY A 79 7.98 -8.85 -3.66
CA GLY A 79 7.33 -7.72 -4.34
C GLY A 79 5.96 -7.32 -3.78
N PHE A 80 5.48 -7.95 -2.70
CA PHE A 80 4.21 -7.55 -2.08
C PHE A 80 4.34 -6.21 -1.35
N LYS A 81 3.36 -5.33 -1.58
CA LYS A 81 3.23 -4.05 -0.89
C LYS A 81 2.03 -4.09 0.04
N ALA A 82 2.24 -3.71 1.30
CA ALA A 82 1.13 -3.53 2.22
C ALA A 82 0.28 -2.34 1.77
N LYS A 83 -1.02 -2.54 1.62
CA LYS A 83 -1.99 -1.48 1.35
C LYS A 83 -2.98 -1.40 2.51
N ARG A 84 -3.26 -0.19 2.97
CA ARG A 84 -4.39 0.05 3.88
C ARG A 84 -5.67 -0.08 3.06
N LYS A 85 -6.62 -0.89 3.54
CA LYS A 85 -7.95 -0.98 2.93
C LYS A 85 -8.62 0.40 3.04
N VAL A 86 -9.15 0.89 1.92
CA VAL A 86 -9.92 2.15 1.92
C VAL A 86 -11.16 1.95 2.78
N LYS A 87 -11.46 2.91 3.65
CA LYS A 87 -12.69 2.91 4.44
C LYS A 87 -13.85 3.07 3.46
N VAL A 88 -14.67 2.04 3.35
CA VAL A 88 -15.90 2.06 2.55
C VAL A 88 -17.09 2.01 3.50
N ASN A 89 -18.19 2.65 3.12
CA ASN A 89 -19.45 2.52 3.86
C ASN A 89 -19.89 1.06 3.82
N PHE A 90 -20.32 0.54 4.96
CA PHE A 90 -20.79 -0.84 5.06
C PHE A 90 -22.03 -1.04 4.18
N VAL A 91 -21.99 -2.01 3.28
CA VAL A 91 -23.10 -2.35 2.38
C VAL A 91 -23.61 -3.73 2.75
N ASN A 92 -24.79 -3.77 3.38
CA ASN A 92 -25.50 -5.03 3.62
C ASN A 92 -25.95 -5.65 2.28
N ALA A 93 -26.13 -6.98 2.24
CA ALA A 93 -26.59 -7.73 1.07
C ALA A 93 -27.88 -7.16 0.47
N ILE A 94 -28.83 -6.72 1.31
CA ILE A 94 -30.07 -6.07 0.86
C ILE A 94 -29.77 -4.76 0.13
N ASN A 95 -28.94 -3.90 0.72
CA ASN A 95 -28.55 -2.62 0.11
C ASN A 95 -27.77 -2.84 -1.20
N LYS A 96 -26.95 -3.90 -1.28
CA LYS A 96 -26.24 -4.29 -2.51
C LYS A 96 -27.24 -4.64 -3.62
N ARG A 97 -28.26 -5.44 -3.32
CA ARG A 97 -29.32 -5.79 -4.29
C ARG A 97 -30.07 -4.54 -4.77
N LYS A 98 -30.49 -3.66 -3.85
CA LYS A 98 -31.16 -2.39 -4.20
C LYS A 98 -30.30 -1.54 -5.13
N ARG A 99 -29.00 -1.42 -4.84
CA ARG A 99 -28.05 -0.69 -5.69
C ARG A 99 -27.93 -1.30 -7.09
N ILE A 100 -27.83 -2.62 -7.20
CA ILE A 100 -27.75 -3.31 -8.52
C ILE A 100 -29.05 -3.14 -9.32
N VAL A 101 -30.21 -3.24 -8.67
CA VAL A 101 -31.51 -3.03 -9.34
C VAL A 101 -31.64 -1.59 -9.82
N TRP A 102 -31.25 -0.63 -8.98
CA TRP A 102 -31.23 0.78 -9.36
C TRP A 102 -30.29 1.02 -10.54
N ASP A 103 -29.07 0.48 -10.51
CA ASP A 103 -28.08 0.62 -11.57
C ASP A 103 -28.59 0.05 -12.90
N LYS A 104 -29.10 -1.18 -12.91
CA LYS A 104 -29.69 -1.81 -14.11
C LYS A 104 -30.86 -1.00 -14.68
N ARG A 105 -31.70 -0.41 -13.81
CA ARG A 105 -32.85 0.40 -14.24
C ARG A 105 -32.43 1.70 -14.92
N HIS A 106 -31.29 2.26 -14.54
CA HIS A 106 -30.79 3.56 -15.05
C HIS A 106 -29.56 3.40 -15.96
N GLN A 107 -29.20 2.18 -16.34
CA GLN A 107 -28.02 1.88 -17.17
C GLN A 107 -28.06 2.59 -18.54
N HIS A 108 -29.27 2.82 -19.08
CA HIS A 108 -29.47 3.43 -20.39
C HIS A 108 -29.71 4.96 -20.34
N TYR A 109 -29.56 5.59 -19.17
CA TYR A 109 -29.85 7.02 -19.04
C TYR A 109 -28.77 7.87 -19.70
N THR A 110 -29.21 8.84 -20.51
CA THR A 110 -28.32 9.81 -21.18
C THR A 110 -28.07 11.01 -20.26
N ALA A 111 -27.04 11.82 -20.54
CA ALA A 111 -26.72 13.02 -19.78
C ALA A 111 -27.93 13.96 -19.57
N ASP A 112 -28.80 14.09 -20.56
CA ASP A 112 -30.01 14.92 -20.46
C ASP A 112 -31.06 14.33 -19.51
N ASP A 113 -31.15 13.00 -19.39
CA ASP A 113 -32.02 12.36 -18.41
C ASP A 113 -31.51 12.56 -16.99
N TRP A 114 -30.18 12.56 -16.80
CA TRP A 114 -29.57 12.90 -15.52
C TRP A 114 -29.71 14.38 -15.17
N ARG A 115 -29.74 15.30 -16.16
CA ARG A 115 -29.99 16.73 -15.90
C ARG A 115 -31.38 17.01 -15.36
N LYS A 116 -32.38 16.20 -15.72
CA LYS A 116 -33.73 16.27 -15.13
C LYS A 116 -33.72 15.89 -13.65
N TRP A 117 -32.72 15.12 -13.21
CA TRP A 117 -32.54 14.76 -11.81
C TRP A 117 -31.78 15.88 -11.11
N GLY A 118 -32.50 16.73 -10.38
CA GLY A 118 -31.91 17.73 -9.51
C GLY A 118 -31.18 17.07 -8.35
N PHE A 119 -29.90 16.74 -8.52
CA PHE A 119 -29.04 16.30 -7.44
C PHE A 119 -28.71 17.49 -6.53
N LEU A 120 -29.63 17.82 -5.62
CA LEU A 120 -29.32 18.69 -4.50
C LEU A 120 -28.48 17.90 -3.51
N THR A 121 -27.17 17.87 -3.73
CA THR A 121 -26.24 17.57 -2.65
C THR A 121 -26.37 18.73 -1.68
N ARG A 122 -27.15 18.59 -0.61
CA ARG A 122 -27.11 19.55 0.49
C ARG A 122 -25.72 19.41 1.10
N PRO A 123 -24.77 20.35 0.88
CA PRO A 123 -23.55 20.30 1.65
C PRO A 123 -24.00 20.45 3.10
N GLU A 124 -23.61 19.51 3.96
CA GLU A 124 -23.72 19.72 5.39
C GLU A 124 -23.06 21.08 5.66
N SER A 125 -23.86 21.99 6.19
CA SER A 125 -23.49 23.35 6.49
C SER A 125 -22.20 23.34 7.31
N ILE A 126 -21.10 23.84 6.72
CA ILE A 126 -19.96 24.31 7.51
C ILE A 126 -20.44 25.61 8.14
N CYS A 127 -21.15 25.50 9.25
CA CYS A 127 -21.48 26.63 10.10
C CYS A 127 -20.18 27.13 10.76
N GLY A 128 -19.88 28.41 10.56
CA GLY A 128 -19.16 29.23 11.53
C GLY A 128 -17.65 29.33 11.39
N ALA A 129 -17.17 30.14 10.45
CA ALA A 129 -15.97 30.94 10.68
C ALA A 129 -16.28 32.37 10.22
N GLN A 130 -16.45 33.29 11.18
CA GLN A 130 -16.48 34.73 10.88
C GLN A 130 -15.09 35.10 10.35
N MET A 131 -15.01 35.53 9.09
CA MET A 131 -13.79 36.13 8.56
C MET A 131 -13.82 37.63 8.90
N GLU A 132 -12.89 38.07 9.73
CA GLU A 132 -12.61 39.50 9.91
C GLU A 132 -11.90 40.03 8.67
N ASN A 133 -12.30 41.21 8.19
CA ASN A 133 -11.65 41.84 7.05
C ASN A 133 -10.28 42.40 7.51
N PRO A 134 -9.14 41.89 7.00
CA PRO A 134 -7.81 42.22 7.53
C PRO A 134 -7.39 43.68 7.26
N THR A 135 -8.17 44.43 6.49
CA THR A 135 -7.87 45.84 6.18
C THR A 135 -8.66 46.83 7.04
N THR A 136 -9.81 46.43 7.61
CA THR A 136 -10.70 47.36 8.32
C THR A 136 -11.15 46.90 9.70
N GLY A 137 -10.87 45.65 10.10
CA GLY A 137 -11.17 45.14 11.46
C GLY A 137 -12.66 45.13 11.82
N ARG A 138 -13.57 45.30 10.85
CA ARG A 138 -15.03 45.25 11.07
C ARG A 138 -15.57 43.88 10.66
N MET A 139 -16.50 43.34 11.46
CA MET A 139 -17.27 42.14 11.12
C MET A 139 -18.12 42.39 9.86
N LEU A 140 -18.05 41.48 8.89
CA LEU A 140 -18.91 41.52 7.71
C LEU A 140 -20.35 41.12 8.09
N PRO A 141 -21.39 41.85 7.63
CA PRO A 141 -22.77 41.50 7.91
C PRO A 141 -23.19 40.21 7.17
N LEU A 142 -24.07 39.43 7.82
CA LEU A 142 -24.67 38.16 7.37
C LEU A 142 -25.60 38.32 6.14
N SER A 143 -25.10 38.82 5.01
CA SER A 143 -25.95 39.14 3.85
C SER A 143 -25.48 38.57 2.51
N TYR A 144 -24.80 37.42 2.48
CA TYR A 144 -24.53 36.72 1.22
C TYR A 144 -24.73 35.21 1.32
N CYS A 145 -25.95 34.83 1.70
CA CYS A 145 -26.57 33.60 1.20
C CYS A 145 -27.70 34.05 0.27
N LEU A 146 -27.40 34.29 -1.00
CA LEU A 146 -28.42 34.58 -2.01
C LEU A 146 -29.22 33.30 -2.28
N THR A 147 -30.39 33.19 -1.65
CA THR A 147 -31.48 32.30 -2.05
C THR A 147 -32.23 32.90 -3.24
N ARG A 148 -32.56 32.08 -4.23
CA ARG A 148 -33.68 32.33 -5.15
C ARG A 148 -34.77 31.32 -4.86
#